data_AF-A0A7V9URU2-F1
#
_entry.id   AF-A0A7V9URU2-F1
#
_cell.length_a   1.000
_cell.length_b   1.000
_cell.length_c   1.000
_cell.angle_alpha   90.00
_cell.angle_beta   90.00
_cell.angle_gamma   90.00
#
_symmetry.space_group_name_H-M   'P 1'
#
loop_
_entity.id
_entity.type
_entity.pdbx_description
1 polymer ?
#
loop_
_entity_poly.entity_id
_entity_poly.type
_entity_poly.pdbx_seq_one_letter_code
_entity_poly.pdbx_strand_id
1 'polypeptide(L)'
;TTNESLSKFNIYAALGVPEIWRYDGEQAHIYQLTDQAYDEVSSSRSFHALTADALTDFIAQSKTQGQTTALSAFRQWWRLHSQSSK
;
A
#
# COMPACT_ATOMS: atom_id res chain seq x y z
N THR A 1 18.31 2.12 -19.12
CA THR A 1 18.61 1.46 -17.83
C THR A 1 17.56 1.90 -16.84
N THR A 2 16.48 1.14 -16.73
CA THR A 2 15.28 1.57 -15.98
C THR A 2 15.01 0.55 -14.91
N ASN A 3 15.69 0.65 -13.78
CA ASN A 3 15.24 0.07 -12.53
C ASN A 3 16.19 0.56 -11.46
N GLU A 4 15.70 1.24 -10.42
CA GLU A 4 16.35 1.34 -9.10
C GLU A 4 15.38 2.06 -8.13
N SER A 5 14.08 1.74 -8.19
CA SER A 5 13.14 2.16 -7.13
C SER A 5 13.49 1.52 -5.79
N LEU A 6 14.13 0.34 -5.79
CA LEU A 6 14.71 -0.32 -4.61
C LEU A 6 15.93 0.43 -4.04
N SER A 7 16.70 1.13 -4.87
CA SER A 7 17.86 1.93 -4.44
C SER A 7 17.47 3.08 -3.50
N LYS A 8 16.20 3.52 -3.57
CA LYS A 8 15.66 4.59 -2.74
C LYS A 8 15.23 4.14 -1.34
N PHE A 9 15.10 2.83 -1.10
CA PHE A 9 14.69 2.32 0.21
C PHE A 9 15.66 2.78 1.30
N ASN A 10 16.96 2.79 1.03
CA ASN A 10 17.97 3.29 1.97
C ASN A 10 17.77 4.78 2.30
N ILE A 11 17.33 5.60 1.34
CA ILE A 11 17.04 7.03 1.56
C ILE A 11 15.80 7.16 2.45
N TYR A 12 14.73 6.43 2.16
CA TYR A 12 13.49 6.49 2.96
C TYR A 12 13.68 5.92 4.38
N ALA A 13 14.52 4.89 4.53
CA ALA A 13 14.90 4.35 5.84
C ALA A 13 15.68 5.37 6.66
N ALA A 14 16.66 6.06 6.04
CA ALA A 14 17.41 7.14 6.69
C ALA A 14 16.52 8.33 7.09
N LEU A 15 15.40 8.56 6.38
CA LEU A 15 14.38 9.55 6.73
C LEU A 15 13.34 9.04 7.74
N GLY A 16 13.40 7.76 8.12
CA GLY A 16 12.48 7.16 9.08
C GLY A 16 11.05 6.98 8.57
N VAL A 17 10.84 6.82 7.25
CA VAL A 17 9.49 6.62 6.70
C VAL A 17 8.97 5.25 7.15
N PRO A 18 7.91 5.17 7.98
CA PRO A 18 7.55 3.93 8.65
C PRO A 18 6.98 2.85 7.71
N GLU A 19 6.41 3.26 6.58
CA GLU A 19 5.76 2.35 5.63
C GLU A 19 5.81 2.93 4.21
N ILE A 20 6.06 2.08 3.22
CA ILE A 20 6.05 2.40 1.80
C ILE A 20 5.06 1.49 1.09
N TRP A 21 4.17 2.08 0.29
CA TRP A 21 3.31 1.32 -0.63
C TRP A 21 3.83 1.53 -2.04
N ARG A 22 4.07 0.44 -2.76
CA ARG A 22 4.61 0.46 -4.11
C ARG A 22 3.72 -0.35 -5.03
N TYR A 23 3.34 0.22 -6.17
CA TYR A 23 2.71 -0.52 -7.25
C TYR A 23 3.75 -0.78 -8.34
N ASP A 24 3.95 -2.04 -8.73
CA ASP A 24 4.96 -2.43 -9.72
C ASP A 24 4.45 -2.36 -11.18
N GLY A 25 3.15 -2.11 -11.36
CA GLY A 25 2.47 -2.13 -12.65
C GLY A 25 1.38 -3.20 -12.73
N GLU A 26 1.52 -4.23 -11.90
CA GLU A 26 0.61 -5.37 -11.79
C GLU A 26 0.06 -5.48 -10.37
N GLN A 27 0.93 -5.54 -9.36
CA GLN A 27 0.61 -5.75 -7.95
C GLN A 27 1.09 -4.59 -7.07
N ALA A 28 0.35 -4.35 -6.00
CA ALA A 28 0.74 -3.47 -4.92
C ALA A 28 1.49 -4.28 -3.86
N HIS A 29 2.55 -3.69 -3.32
CA HIS A 29 3.38 -4.23 -2.26
C HIS A 29 3.42 -3.22 -1.12
N ILE A 30 3.42 -3.73 0.11
CA ILE A 30 3.51 -2.92 1.32
C ILE A 30 4.82 -3.30 2.00
N TYR A 31 5.64 -2.30 2.31
CA TYR A 31 6.90 -2.47 3.00
C TYR A 31 6.88 -1.68 4.30
N GLN A 32 7.29 -2.29 5.40
CA GLN A 32 7.42 -1.61 6.69
C GLN A 32 8.88 -1.43 7.05
N LEU A 33 9.21 -0.25 7.56
CA LEU A 33 10.53 0.03 8.10
C LEU A 33 10.66 -0.73 9.43
N THR A 34 11.52 -1.73 9.44
CA THR A 34 12.08 -2.32 10.66
C THR A 34 13.39 -1.57 11.00
N ASP A 35 14.29 -2.15 11.79
CA ASP A 35 15.46 -1.44 12.34
C ASP A 35 16.14 -0.45 11.36
N GLN A 36 16.59 -0.94 10.20
CA GLN A 36 17.24 -0.11 9.17
C GLN A 36 16.86 -0.50 7.74
N ALA A 37 15.91 -1.42 7.58
CA ALA A 37 15.53 -1.96 6.29
C ALA A 37 14.02 -2.09 6.16
N TYR A 38 13.57 -2.28 4.93
CA TYR A 38 12.17 -2.46 4.61
C TYR A 38 11.89 -3.95 4.39
N ASP A 39 10.97 -4.48 5.18
CA ASP A 39 10.45 -5.84 5.03
C ASP A 39 9.08 -5.78 4.37
N GLU A 40 8.85 -6.67 3.40
CA GLU A 40 7.56 -6.79 2.75
C GLU A 40 6.54 -7.44 3.69
N VAL A 41 5.35 -6.86 3.77
CA VAL A 41 4.27 -7.31 4.64
C VAL A 41 2.97 -7.44 3.86
N SER A 42 2.10 -8.34 4.30
CA SER A 42 0.81 -8.59 3.66
C SER A 42 -0.23 -7.52 3.93
N SER A 43 -0.08 -6.73 5.00
CA SER A 43 -1.06 -5.74 5.46
C SER A 43 -0.41 -4.48 6.03
N SER A 44 -1.08 -3.34 5.84
CA SER A 44 -0.61 -2.05 6.35
C SER A 44 -0.73 -1.97 7.87
N ARG A 45 0.30 -1.42 8.51
CA ARG A 45 0.28 -1.03 9.92
C ARG A 45 -0.54 0.24 10.14
N SER A 46 -0.50 1.16 9.18
CA SER A 46 -1.25 2.42 9.25
C SER A 46 -2.75 2.18 9.02
N PHE A 47 -3.08 1.18 8.20
CA PHE A 47 -4.44 0.79 7.85
C PHE A 47 -4.61 -0.72 8.05
N HIS A 48 -4.83 -1.17 9.30
CA HIS A 48 -4.83 -2.60 9.68
C HIS A 48 -5.71 -3.53 8.83
N ALA A 49 -6.82 -3.03 8.27
CA ALA A 49 -7.68 -3.84 7.40
C ALA A 49 -7.21 -3.89 5.94
N LEU A 50 -6.24 -3.07 5.53
CA LEU A 50 -5.75 -2.95 4.16
C LEU A 50 -4.60 -3.90 3.89
N THR A 51 -4.87 -4.88 3.02
CA THR A 51 -3.86 -5.79 2.48
C THR A 51 -3.30 -5.29 1.16
N ALA A 52 -2.13 -5.83 0.79
CA ALA A 52 -1.52 -5.62 -0.52
C ALA A 52 -2.46 -6.02 -1.68
N ASP A 53 -3.15 -7.16 -1.52
CA ASP A 53 -4.13 -7.65 -2.51
C ASP A 53 -5.32 -6.69 -2.66
N ALA A 54 -5.91 -6.25 -1.55
CA ALA A 54 -7.02 -5.31 -1.60
C ALA A 54 -6.60 -3.99 -2.28
N LEU A 55 -5.40 -3.49 -1.96
CA LEU A 55 -4.86 -2.30 -2.62
C LEU A 55 -4.68 -2.52 -4.13
N THR A 56 -4.20 -3.70 -4.54
CA THR A 56 -4.07 -4.10 -5.95
C THR A 56 -5.42 -4.06 -6.65
N ASP A 57 -6.46 -4.64 -6.04
CA ASP A 57 -7.82 -4.67 -6.59
C ASP A 57 -8.39 -3.26 -6.78
N PHE A 58 -8.22 -2.37 -5.80
CA PHE A 58 -8.70 -0.98 -5.94
C PHE A 58 -7.94 -0.20 -7.01
N ILE A 59 -6.63 -0.43 -7.17
CA ILE A 59 -5.86 0.15 -8.27
C ILE A 59 -6.37 -0.38 -9.62
N ALA A 60 -6.59 -1.70 -9.75
CA ALA A 60 -7.13 -2.29 -10.98
C ALA A 60 -8.55 -1.78 -11.30
N GLN A 61 -9.41 -1.65 -10.27
CA GLN A 61 -10.73 -1.04 -10.39
C GLN A 61 -10.63 0.40 -10.88
N SER A 62 -9.67 1.19 -10.40
CA SER A 62 -9.49 2.59 -10.83
C SER A 62 -9.15 2.71 -12.32
N LYS A 63 -8.37 1.76 -12.86
CA LYS A 63 -8.00 1.70 -14.27
C LYS A 63 -9.19 1.34 -15.18
N THR A 64 -10.15 0.57 -14.67
CA THR A 64 -11.29 0.04 -15.46
C THR A 64 -12.57 0.86 -15.30
N GLN A 65 -12.87 1.31 -14.08
CA GLN A 65 -14.12 1.99 -13.71
C GLN A 65 -13.95 3.48 -13.41
N GLY A 66 -12.70 3.97 -13.46
CA GLY A 66 -12.33 5.35 -13.13
C GLY A 66 -12.02 5.54 -11.65
N GLN A 67 -11.12 6.50 -11.38
CA GLN A 67 -10.59 6.80 -10.05
C GLN A 67 -11.68 7.17 -9.03
N THR A 68 -12.68 7.97 -9.42
CA THR A 68 -13.76 8.39 -8.51
C THR A 68 -14.57 7.21 -8.00
N THR A 69 -14.94 6.28 -8.89
CA THR A 69 -15.71 5.08 -8.55
C THR A 69 -14.92 4.17 -7.62
N ALA A 70 -13.66 3.88 -7.97
CA ALA A 70 -12.78 3.05 -7.16
C ALA A 70 -12.53 3.65 -5.77
N LEU A 71 -12.32 4.96 -5.68
CA LEU A 71 -12.13 5.63 -4.39
C LEU A 71 -13.40 5.60 -3.52
N SER A 72 -14.59 5.71 -4.12
CA SER A 72 -15.86 5.55 -3.41
C SER A 72 -16.01 4.14 -2.84
N ALA A 73 -15.73 3.12 -3.68
CA ALA A 73 -15.75 1.71 -3.28
C ALA A 73 -14.76 1.42 -2.16
N PHE A 74 -13.52 1.90 -2.28
CA PHE A 74 -12.49 1.79 -1.24
C PHE A 74 -12.96 2.39 0.09
N ARG A 75 -13.51 3.61 0.08
CA ARG A 75 -14.00 4.27 1.31
C ARG A 75 -15.15 3.50 1.95
N GLN A 76 -16.05 2.94 1.15
CA GLN A 76 -17.15 2.11 1.66
C GLN A 76 -16.62 0.82 2.29
N TRP A 77 -15.75 0.12 1.58
CA TRP A 77 -15.08 -1.08 2.08
C TRP A 77 -14.31 -0.79 3.38
N TRP A 78 -13.53 0.30 3.44
CA TRP A 78 -12.78 0.68 4.63
C TRP A 78 -13.70 0.92 5.83
N ARG A 79 -14.83 1.63 5.67
CA ARG A 79 -15.80 1.84 6.76
C ARG A 79 -16.36 0.54 7.33
N LEU A 80 -16.50 -0.51 6.51
CA LEU A 80 -16.99 -1.81 6.97
C LEU A 80 -15.92 -2.58 7.75
N HIS A 81 -14.66 -2.49 7.34
CA HIS A 81 -13.57 -3.28 7.91
C HIS A 81 -12.79 -2.57 9.03
N SER A 82 -12.86 -1.24 9.11
CA SER A 82 -12.14 -0.44 10.13
C SER A 82 -12.85 -0.34 11.49
N GLN A 83 -14.13 -0.74 11.58
CA GLN A 83 -14.94 -0.59 12.81
C GLN A 83 -14.71 -1.65 13.90
N SER A 84 -13.76 -2.58 13.74
CA SER A 84 -13.50 -3.66 14.73
C SER A 84 -12.45 -3.35 15.80
N SER A 85 -12.01 -2.11 15.98
CA SER A 85 -11.14 -1.76 17.11
C SER A 85 -11.88 -0.85 18.09
N LYS A 86 -12.55 -1.48 19.06
CA LYS A 86 -12.96 -0.85 20.31
C LYS A 86 -12.27 -1.56 21.47
#